data_AF-A0AAD6TH19-F1
#
_entry.id   AF-A0AAD6TH19-F1
#
_cell.length_a   1.000
_cell.length_b   1.000
_cell.length_c   1.000
_cell.angle_alpha   90.00
_cell.angle_beta   90.00
_cell.angle_gamma   90.00
#
_symmetry.space_group_name_H-M   'P 1'
#
loop_
_entity.id
_entity.type
_entity.pdbx_description
1 polymer ?
#
loop_
_entity_poly.entity_id
_entity_poly.type
_entity_poly.pdbx_seq_one_letter_code
_entity_poly.pdbx_strand_id
1 'polypeptide(L)'
;MLALDSPRRCLPTVPRTRPTSRPLPSIPRPLSCKACKTCITSCNAELPLSAIPPESPSFRGFSGKASLFTETYNVTLSTPKMELMSSGAYRLSEITCTKCTAYLGYKIVRAFEKSESWKESRFLLELAELENPWLDSSDSEDSS
;
A
#
# COMPACT_ATOMS: atom_id res chain seq x y z
N MET A 1 -5.81 -60.16 37.08
CA MET A 1 -5.35 -59.21 36.05
C MET A 1 -6.46 -59.07 35.01
N LEU A 2 -7.19 -57.94 35.00
CA LEU A 2 -8.27 -57.69 34.03
C LEU A 2 -7.71 -56.84 32.88
N ALA A 3 -7.76 -57.37 31.65
CA ALA A 3 -7.39 -56.63 30.45
C ALA A 3 -8.57 -55.74 30.02
N LEU A 4 -8.34 -54.43 29.88
CA LEU A 4 -9.31 -53.48 29.33
C LEU A 4 -9.07 -53.37 27.82
N ASP A 5 -9.95 -53.96 27.02
CA ASP A 5 -9.97 -53.78 25.57
C ASP A 5 -10.73 -52.48 25.24
N SER A 6 -10.10 -51.57 24.49
CA SER A 6 -10.66 -50.26 24.16
C SER A 6 -11.03 -50.21 22.67
N PRO A 7 -12.27 -49.88 22.29
CA PRO A 7 -12.69 -49.96 20.90
C PRO A 7 -12.16 -48.77 20.10
N ARG A 8 -11.50 -49.07 18.97
CA ARG A 8 -11.06 -48.08 17.99
C ARG A 8 -12.27 -47.44 17.31
N ARG A 9 -12.44 -46.12 17.47
CA ARG A 9 -13.41 -45.32 16.71
C ARG A 9 -12.94 -45.14 15.27
N CYS A 10 -13.70 -45.67 14.31
CA CYS A 10 -13.50 -45.38 12.89
C CYS A 10 -14.07 -43.99 12.55
N LEU A 11 -13.27 -43.15 11.90
CA LEU A 11 -13.70 -41.85 11.38
C LEU A 11 -14.47 -42.01 10.06
N PRO A 12 -15.53 -41.21 9.81
CA PRO A 12 -16.31 -41.30 8.59
C PRO A 12 -15.57 -40.71 7.38
N THR A 13 -15.75 -41.34 6.21
CA THR A 13 -15.16 -40.92 4.94
C THR A 13 -15.86 -39.69 4.38
N VAL A 14 -15.12 -38.59 4.18
CA VAL A 14 -15.66 -37.35 3.59
C VAL A 14 -15.87 -37.53 2.08
N PRO A 15 -17.05 -37.20 1.51
CA PRO A 15 -17.27 -37.26 0.07
C PRO A 15 -16.43 -36.22 -0.68
N ARG A 16 -15.66 -36.66 -1.67
CA ARG A 16 -14.89 -35.77 -2.56
C ARG A 16 -15.81 -35.12 -3.58
N THR A 17 -16.19 -33.87 -3.35
CA THR A 17 -16.78 -33.02 -4.41
C THR A 17 -15.67 -32.47 -5.31
N ARG A 18 -15.94 -32.41 -6.62
CA ARG A 18 -14.99 -31.97 -7.65
C ARG A 18 -14.75 -30.46 -7.50
N PRO A 19 -13.51 -29.96 -7.33
CA PRO A 19 -13.27 -28.54 -7.16
C PRO A 19 -13.66 -27.79 -8.45
N THR A 20 -14.62 -26.89 -8.36
CA THR A 20 -14.82 -25.84 -9.36
C THR A 20 -13.55 -24.98 -9.37
N SER A 21 -12.94 -24.79 -10.54
CA SER A 21 -11.75 -23.97 -10.72
C SER A 21 -12.08 -22.54 -10.30
N ARG A 22 -11.72 -22.17 -9.07
CA ARG A 22 -11.73 -20.78 -8.63
C ARG A 22 -10.72 -20.03 -9.48
N PRO A 23 -11.10 -18.91 -10.13
CA PRO A 23 -10.14 -18.04 -10.78
C PRO A 23 -9.04 -17.69 -9.78
N LEU A 24 -7.78 -17.86 -10.18
CA LEU A 24 -6.65 -17.45 -9.35
C LEU A 24 -6.75 -15.92 -9.15
N PRO A 25 -6.57 -15.42 -7.92
CA PRO A 25 -6.58 -13.98 -7.67
C PRO A 25 -5.52 -13.30 -8.55
N SER A 26 -5.84 -12.11 -9.06
CA SER A 26 -4.91 -11.32 -9.86
C SER A 26 -3.63 -11.10 -9.04
N ILE A 27 -2.48 -11.44 -9.65
CA ILE A 27 -1.18 -11.32 -8.99
C ILE A 27 -0.98 -9.83 -8.66
N PRO A 28 -0.88 -9.45 -7.37
CA PRO A 28 -0.67 -8.06 -6.99
C PRO A 28 0.69 -7.62 -7.53
N ARG A 29 0.74 -6.54 -8.34
CA ARG A 29 2.01 -6.01 -8.86
C ARG A 29 2.63 -5.14 -7.76
N PRO A 30 3.73 -5.59 -7.13
CA PRO A 30 4.31 -4.88 -6.01
C PRO A 30 5.05 -3.62 -6.50
N LEU A 31 5.02 -2.58 -5.67
CA LEU A 31 5.89 -1.42 -5.77
C LEU A 31 6.94 -1.52 -4.67
N SER A 32 8.21 -1.41 -5.06
CA SER A 32 9.34 -1.66 -4.19
C SER A 32 10.14 -0.40 -3.93
N CYS A 33 10.85 -0.32 -2.80
CA CYS A 33 11.78 0.75 -2.52
C CYS A 33 12.89 0.77 -3.58
N LYS A 34 13.10 1.93 -4.21
CA LYS A 34 14.08 2.09 -5.29
C LYS A 34 15.50 1.75 -4.85
N ALA A 35 15.87 2.09 -3.61
CA ALA A 35 17.22 1.92 -3.08
C ALA A 35 17.57 0.47 -2.72
N CYS A 36 16.64 -0.31 -2.16
CA CYS A 36 16.95 -1.63 -1.59
C CYS A 36 16.05 -2.78 -2.08
N LYS A 37 15.10 -2.47 -2.97
CA LYS A 37 14.17 -3.39 -3.63
C LYS A 37 13.19 -4.10 -2.70
N THR A 38 13.10 -3.70 -1.44
CA THR A 38 12.08 -4.18 -0.50
C THR A 38 10.69 -3.78 -0.98
N CYS A 39 9.74 -4.72 -1.01
CA CYS A 39 8.34 -4.43 -1.33
C CYS A 39 7.75 -3.46 -0.30
N ILE A 40 7.17 -2.35 -0.78
CA ILE A 40 6.56 -1.30 0.05
C ILE A 40 5.05 -1.30 -0.05
N THR A 41 4.49 -1.49 -1.24
CA THR A 41 3.03 -1.50 -1.44
C THR A 41 2.67 -2.30 -2.70
N SER A 42 1.40 -2.28 -3.09
CA SER A 42 0.84 -2.90 -4.29
C SER A 42 0.16 -1.84 -5.14
N CYS A 43 0.20 -1.98 -6.47
CA CYS A 43 -0.56 -1.11 -7.37
C CYS A 43 -2.06 -1.12 -7.08
N ASN A 44 -2.60 -2.23 -6.54
CA ASN A 44 -4.02 -2.34 -6.22
C ASN A 44 -4.40 -1.53 -4.97
N ALA A 45 -3.42 -1.11 -4.17
CA ALA A 45 -3.62 -0.26 -3.01
C ALA A 45 -3.55 1.23 -3.39
N GLU A 46 -3.21 1.58 -4.63
CA GLU A 46 -3.28 2.96 -5.09
C GLU A 46 -4.73 3.44 -5.08
N LEU A 47 -4.95 4.65 -4.57
CA LEU A 47 -6.27 5.24 -4.51
C LEU A 47 -6.77 5.54 -5.93
N PRO A 48 -7.91 4.96 -6.37
CA PRO A 48 -8.38 5.17 -7.72
C PRO A 48 -8.87 6.61 -7.91
N LEU A 49 -8.79 7.11 -9.14
CA LEU A 49 -9.26 8.46 -9.50
C LEU A 49 -10.73 8.71 -9.12
N SER A 50 -11.57 7.67 -9.13
CA SER A 50 -12.98 7.77 -8.70
C SER A 50 -13.16 8.08 -7.20
N ALA A 51 -12.15 7.82 -6.38
CA ALA A 51 -12.14 8.13 -4.95
C ALA A 51 -11.48 9.49 -4.64
N ILE A 52 -11.00 10.19 -5.67
CA ILE A 52 -10.32 11.48 -5.56
C ILE A 52 -11.28 12.56 -6.08
N PRO A 53 -11.55 13.64 -5.31
CA PRO A 53 -12.36 14.75 -5.79
C PRO A 53 -11.77 15.37 -7.08
N PRO A 54 -12.59 15.63 -8.12
CA PRO A 54 -12.11 16.15 -9.41
C PRO A 54 -11.32 17.46 -9.33
N GLU A 55 -11.62 18.30 -8.35
CA GLU A 55 -10.98 19.58 -8.09
C GLU A 55 -9.67 19.49 -7.29
N SER A 56 -9.28 18.28 -6.87
CA SER A 56 -8.06 18.10 -6.09
C SER A 56 -6.79 18.26 -6.96
N PRO A 57 -5.77 19.00 -6.48
CA PRO A 57 -4.52 19.14 -7.21
C PRO A 57 -3.74 17.83 -7.20
N SER A 58 -2.89 17.62 -8.22
CA SER A 58 -1.95 16.49 -8.23
C SER A 58 -1.06 16.52 -7.00
N PHE A 59 -0.87 15.37 -6.34
CA PHE A 59 -0.06 15.30 -5.14
C PHE A 59 1.42 15.35 -5.47
N ARG A 60 2.17 16.11 -4.68
CA ARG A 60 3.63 16.19 -4.75
C ARG A 60 4.24 16.22 -3.35
N GLY A 61 5.44 15.67 -3.25
CA GLY A 61 6.28 15.73 -2.05
C GLY A 61 7.64 16.37 -2.37
N PHE A 62 8.67 15.94 -1.67
CA PHE A 62 10.04 16.43 -1.76
C PHE A 62 10.74 16.08 -3.08
N SER A 63 10.66 14.82 -3.49
CA SER A 63 11.25 14.24 -4.71
C SER A 63 10.34 14.33 -5.93
N GLY A 64 9.13 14.88 -5.82
CA GLY A 64 8.27 15.20 -6.97
C GLY A 64 6.86 14.60 -6.88
N LYS A 65 6.43 13.90 -7.93
CA LYS A 65 5.06 13.34 -8.04
C LYS A 65 4.82 12.28 -6.95
N ALA A 66 3.64 12.33 -6.34
CA ALA A 66 3.21 11.38 -5.32
C ALA A 66 1.80 10.87 -5.61
N SER A 67 1.51 9.67 -5.10
CA SER A 67 0.19 9.04 -5.15
C SER A 67 -0.26 8.65 -3.75
N LEU A 68 -1.58 8.61 -3.54
CA LEU A 68 -2.17 8.14 -2.29
C LEU A 68 -2.37 6.63 -2.37
N PHE A 69 -1.98 5.93 -1.30
CA PHE A 69 -2.16 4.50 -1.14
C PHE A 69 -2.98 4.21 0.12
N THR A 70 -3.73 3.11 0.09
CA THR A 70 -4.51 2.63 1.22
C THR A 70 -3.68 1.79 2.18
N GLU A 71 -2.65 1.11 1.68
CA GLU A 71 -1.86 0.15 2.43
C GLU A 71 -0.37 0.24 2.08
N THR A 72 0.48 -0.03 3.07
CA THR A 72 1.93 -0.12 2.94
C THR A 72 2.49 -1.18 3.89
N TYR A 73 3.60 -1.80 3.53
CA TYR A 73 4.30 -2.82 4.30
C TYR A 73 5.80 -2.48 4.35
N ASN A 74 6.53 -3.02 5.32
CA ASN A 74 7.99 -2.83 5.46
C ASN A 74 8.42 -1.35 5.55
N VAL A 75 7.60 -0.54 6.22
CA VAL A 75 7.86 0.88 6.49
C VAL A 75 7.91 1.18 7.98
N THR A 76 8.65 2.22 8.33
CA THR A 76 8.69 2.82 9.66
C THR A 76 8.05 4.20 9.60
N LEU A 77 7.22 4.53 10.61
CA LEU A 77 6.57 5.83 10.72
C LEU A 77 7.24 6.66 11.81
N SER A 78 7.59 7.91 11.48
CA SER A 78 8.10 8.84 12.47
C SER A 78 7.00 9.41 13.37
N THR A 79 7.39 10.05 14.47
CA THR A 79 6.46 10.76 15.36
C THR A 79 5.68 11.82 14.55
N PRO A 80 4.34 11.82 14.60
CA PRO A 80 3.56 12.73 13.78
C PRO A 80 3.81 14.21 14.14
N LYS A 81 4.07 15.03 13.12
CA LYS A 81 4.32 16.47 13.21
C LYS A 81 3.19 17.26 12.54
N MET A 82 2.99 18.50 12.97
CA MET A 82 2.07 19.43 12.31
C MET A 82 2.78 20.11 11.15
N GLU A 83 2.15 20.10 9.98
CA GLU A 83 2.67 20.76 8.77
C GLU A 83 1.55 21.50 8.03
N LEU A 84 1.92 22.60 7.38
CA LEU A 84 1.02 23.37 6.54
C LEU A 84 1.34 23.07 5.06
N MET A 85 0.34 22.57 4.33
CA MET A 85 0.44 22.27 2.91
C MET A 85 -0.47 23.21 2.10
N SER A 86 -0.45 23.10 0.77
CA SER A 86 -1.24 23.95 -0.13
C SER A 86 -2.75 23.90 0.15
N SER A 87 -3.28 22.74 0.55
CA SER A 87 -4.70 22.53 0.83
C SER A 87 -5.10 22.67 2.30
N GLY A 88 -4.16 23.07 3.19
CA GLY A 88 -4.45 23.30 4.61
C GLY A 88 -3.46 22.65 5.57
N ALA A 89 -3.84 22.62 6.85
CA ALA A 89 -3.01 22.05 7.91
C ALA A 89 -3.26 20.54 8.08
N TYR A 90 -2.18 19.80 8.32
CA TYR A 90 -2.20 18.35 8.53
C TYR A 90 -1.32 17.94 9.70
N ARG A 91 -1.63 16.77 10.25
CA ARG A 91 -0.71 16.00 11.08
C ARG A 91 -0.14 14.86 10.25
N LEU A 92 1.17 14.87 10.01
CA LEU A 92 1.86 13.94 9.11
C LEU A 92 2.91 13.13 9.86
N SER A 93 3.07 11.86 9.49
CA SER A 93 4.19 11.01 9.90
C SER A 93 5.04 10.69 8.69
N GLU A 94 6.34 10.96 8.75
CA GLU A 94 7.28 10.58 7.70
C GLU A 94 7.35 9.04 7.59
N ILE A 95 7.43 8.55 6.35
CA ILE A 95 7.52 7.14 6.02
C ILE A 95 8.95 6.87 5.53
N THR A 96 9.63 5.92 6.19
CA THR A 96 10.94 5.43 5.75
C THR A 96 10.92 3.92 5.54
N CYS A 97 11.77 3.42 4.64
CA CYS A 97 11.91 1.99 4.41
C CYS A 97 12.54 1.32 5.65
N THR A 98 11.92 0.26 6.18
CA THR A 98 12.46 -0.46 7.36
C THR A 98 13.83 -1.08 7.11
N LYS A 99 14.18 -1.40 5.85
CA LYS A 99 15.46 -2.06 5.51
C LYS A 99 16.62 -1.08 5.32
N CYS A 100 16.41 0.01 4.58
CA CYS A 100 17.49 0.93 4.20
C CYS A 100 17.31 2.35 4.74
N THR A 101 16.23 2.62 5.49
CA THR A 101 15.89 3.93 6.07
C THR A 101 15.67 5.05 5.05
N ALA A 102 15.65 4.74 3.75
CA ALA A 102 15.34 5.71 2.71
C ALA A 102 13.94 6.30 2.92
N TYR A 103 13.82 7.61 2.69
CA TYR A 103 12.56 8.32 2.69
C TYR A 103 11.65 7.81 1.57
N LEU A 104 10.35 7.71 1.84
CA LEU A 104 9.35 7.20 0.90
C LEU A 104 8.12 8.11 0.75
N GLY A 105 7.89 9.04 1.68
CA GLY A 105 6.70 9.89 1.69
C GLY A 105 6.16 10.18 3.09
N TYR A 106 4.84 10.43 3.18
CA TYR A 106 4.15 10.77 4.43
C TYR A 106 2.86 9.97 4.62
N LYS A 107 2.57 9.58 5.85
CA LYS A 107 1.24 9.12 6.28
C LYS A 107 0.46 10.32 6.77
N ILE A 108 -0.72 10.51 6.21
CA ILE A 108 -1.64 11.58 6.63
C ILE A 108 -2.40 11.07 7.85
N VAL A 109 -1.95 11.47 9.03
CA VAL A 109 -2.56 11.03 10.31
C VAL A 109 -3.86 11.77 10.56
N ARG A 110 -3.91 13.07 10.25
CA ARG A 110 -5.10 13.90 10.40
C ARG A 110 -5.11 15.06 9.42
N ALA A 111 -6.27 15.39 8.89
CA ALA A 111 -6.52 16.62 8.16
C ALA A 111 -7.36 17.55 9.03
N PHE A 112 -7.00 18.82 9.13
CA PHE A 112 -7.77 19.78 9.93
C PHE A 112 -8.89 20.44 9.13
N GLU A 113 -8.77 20.46 7.81
CA GLU A 113 -9.81 20.96 6.91
C GLU A 113 -10.81 19.84 6.57
N LYS A 114 -12.11 20.15 6.61
CA LYS A 114 -13.15 19.13 6.41
C LYS A 114 -13.18 18.61 4.98
N SER A 115 -12.86 19.46 4.00
CA SER A 115 -12.73 19.03 2.59
C SER A 115 -11.58 18.07 2.35
N GLU A 116 -10.68 17.92 3.32
CA GLU A 116 -9.44 17.15 3.22
C GLU A 116 -9.46 15.85 4.04
N SER A 117 -10.54 15.58 4.78
CA SER A 117 -10.64 14.42 5.67
C SER A 117 -10.57 13.07 4.93
N TRP A 118 -10.89 13.04 3.64
CA TRP A 118 -10.79 11.83 2.81
C TRP A 118 -9.33 11.35 2.62
N LYS A 119 -8.36 12.24 2.84
CA LYS A 119 -6.92 11.92 2.82
C LYS A 119 -6.44 11.26 4.13
N GLU A 120 -7.23 11.29 5.20
CA GLU A 120 -6.83 10.70 6.47
C GLU A 120 -6.58 9.20 6.38
N SER A 121 -5.59 8.74 7.14
CA SER A 121 -5.10 7.35 7.15
C SER A 121 -4.58 6.85 5.79
N ARG A 122 -4.39 7.73 4.80
CA ARG A 122 -3.76 7.40 3.53
C ARG A 122 -2.24 7.62 3.59
N PHE A 123 -1.54 6.88 2.75
CA PHE A 123 -0.09 6.97 2.59
C PHE A 123 0.21 7.73 1.30
N LEU A 124 0.73 8.93 1.43
CA LEU A 124 1.22 9.71 0.31
C LEU A 124 2.66 9.29 0.01
N LEU A 125 2.84 8.39 -0.97
CA LEU A 125 4.14 7.88 -1.35
C LEU A 125 4.66 8.58 -2.61
N GLU A 126 5.95 8.89 -2.60
CA GLU A 126 6.60 9.53 -3.72
C GLU A 126 7.05 8.51 -4.76
N LEU A 127 6.60 8.72 -5.99
CA LEU A 127 6.82 7.76 -7.07
C LEU A 127 8.31 7.66 -7.45
N ALA A 128 9.08 8.73 -7.26
CA ALA A 128 10.52 8.76 -7.51
C ALA A 128 11.33 7.85 -6.57
N GLU A 129 10.80 7.54 -5.39
CA GLU A 129 11.42 6.69 -4.36
C GLU A 129 10.98 5.22 -4.45
N LEU A 130 9.99 4.96 -5.31
CA LEU A 130 9.49 3.62 -5.60
C LEU A 130 9.96 3.18 -6.99
N GLU A 131 10.21 1.89 -7.12
CA GLU A 131 10.39 1.25 -8.40
C GLU A 131 9.06 0.64 -8.83
N ASN A 132 8.55 1.13 -9.96
CA ASN A 132 7.45 0.51 -10.67
C ASN A 132 8.01 -0.13 -11.95
N PRO A 133 8.10 -1.47 -12.02
CA PRO A 133 8.61 -2.18 -13.21
C PRO A 133 7.81 -1.91 -14.50
N TRP A 134 6.65 -1.25 -14.42
CA TRP A 134 5.69 -1.11 -15.52
C TRP A 134 5.52 0.32 -16.04
N LEU A 135 6.15 1.33 -15.43
CA LEU A 135 6.02 2.74 -15.83
C LEU A 135 7.26 3.31 -16.53
N ASP A 136 8.38 2.59 -16.57
CA ASP A 136 9.62 3.06 -17.20
C ASP A 136 9.61 2.95 -18.74
N SER A 137 8.45 2.67 -19.35
CA SER A 137 8.30 2.44 -20.79
C SER A 137 7.66 3.59 -21.57
N SER A 138 7.49 4.79 -20.98
CA SER A 138 6.75 5.88 -21.67
C SER A 138 7.38 7.27 -21.67
N ASP A 139 8.59 7.49 -21.14
CA ASP A 139 9.25 8.82 -21.19
C ASP A 139 10.45 8.85 -22.14
N SER A 140 10.22 8.50 -23.41
CA SER A 140 11.04 8.97 -24.53
C SER A 140 10.12 9.41 -25.65
N GLU A 141 10.34 10.64 -26.15
CA GLU A 141 9.55 11.40 -27.16
C GLU A 141 8.50 12.33 -26.49
N ASP A 142 8.57 13.65 -26.52
CA ASP A 142 9.02 14.53 -27.60
C ASP A 142 9.49 15.89 -27.01
N SER A 143 10.74 16.25 -27.27
CA SER A 143 11.18 17.65 -27.28
C SER A 143 11.49 17.97 -28.73
N SER A 144 10.61 18.70 -29.39
CA SER A 144 10.84 19.38 -30.67
C SER A 144 9.96 20.63 -30.76
#